data_AF-A0A2V9XUH5-F1
#
_entry.id   AF-A0A2V9XUH5-F1
#
_cell.length_a   1.000
_cell.length_b   1.000
_cell.length_c   1.000
_cell.angle_alpha   90.00
_cell.angle_beta   90.00
_cell.angle_gamma   90.00
#
_symmetry.space_group_name_H-M   'P 1'
#
loop_
_entity.id
_entity.type
_entity.pdbx_description
1 polymer ?
#
loop_
_entity_poly.entity_id
_entity_poly.type
_entity_poly.pdbx_seq_one_letter_code
_entity_poly.pdbx_strand_id
1 'polypeptide(L)'
;MPIAKPKLLFCLITSLFCLTFGVGCRGFFVNPTLTTITVGPATPSVQQGSTLQMTATGTFDDGSKKTLTGNVTWSTSDVATATVSSSGVVTGVAPGTATITATSGTVSGSTTVTVTVANLVSIAVTPTNPSIKQGATQQFTAIGTIQGGGTVDLTTSATWNSSNPTAATIDANGLATAQSVTVTQTTNITATSGSIVSTAAVLTVNP
;
A
#
# COMPACT_ATOMS: atom_id res chain seq x y z
N MET A 1 -61.47 18.91 -4.06
CA MET A 1 -62.37 19.01 -5.23
C MET A 1 -62.06 17.81 -6.13
N PRO A 2 -63.00 16.99 -6.59
CA PRO A 2 -64.17 16.45 -5.90
C PRO A 2 -64.37 14.91 -6.16
N ILE A 3 -65.27 14.29 -5.35
CA ILE A 3 -66.15 13.12 -5.65
C ILE A 3 -65.51 11.71 -5.76
N ALA A 4 -66.08 10.58 -5.30
CA ALA A 4 -67.00 10.15 -4.25
C ALA A 4 -67.15 8.60 -4.42
N LYS A 5 -67.39 7.87 -3.31
CA LYS A 5 -67.71 6.42 -3.25
C LYS A 5 -69.08 6.09 -3.88
N PRO A 6 -69.48 4.82 -4.10
CA PRO A 6 -70.12 3.96 -3.06
C PRO A 6 -69.80 2.43 -3.26
N LYS A 7 -70.22 1.39 -2.51
CA LYS A 7 -71.12 1.15 -1.36
C LYS A 7 -70.82 -0.26 -0.77
N LEU A 8 -71.28 -0.45 0.46
CA LEU A 8 -71.14 -1.57 1.41
C LEU A 8 -71.63 -2.95 0.95
N LEU A 9 -71.12 -4.01 1.61
CA LEU A 9 -72.01 -4.96 2.28
C LEU A 9 -71.41 -5.45 3.62
N PHE A 10 -72.14 -5.13 4.69
CA PHE A 10 -71.96 -5.60 6.06
C PHE A 10 -72.54 -7.02 6.16
N CYS A 11 -71.82 -7.97 6.78
CA CYS A 11 -72.44 -9.16 7.36
C CYS A 11 -71.82 -9.40 8.74
N LEU A 12 -72.67 -9.49 9.75
CA LEU A 12 -72.34 -9.50 11.17
C LEU A 12 -72.49 -10.94 11.70
N ILE A 13 -71.72 -11.28 12.75
CA ILE A 13 -71.88 -12.43 13.67
C ILE A 13 -71.27 -13.74 13.10
N THR A 14 -70.27 -14.39 13.71
CA THR A 14 -70.33 -15.00 15.04
C THR A 14 -68.92 -15.36 15.52
N SER A 15 -68.67 -15.11 16.81
CA SER A 15 -67.51 -15.63 17.54
C SER A 15 -67.51 -17.17 17.52
N LEU A 16 -66.41 -17.79 17.05
CA LEU A 16 -66.05 -19.13 17.49
C LEU A 16 -64.53 -19.23 17.63
N PHE A 17 -64.11 -19.26 18.88
CA PHE A 17 -62.76 -19.56 19.32
C PHE A 17 -62.38 -20.95 18.81
N CYS A 18 -61.39 -21.04 17.92
CA CYS A 18 -60.72 -22.29 17.58
C CYS A 18 -59.22 -22.10 17.84
N LEU A 19 -58.75 -22.75 18.90
CA LEU A 19 -57.32 -22.96 19.17
C LEU A 19 -56.69 -23.76 18.02
N THR A 20 -55.36 -23.64 17.91
CA THR A 20 -54.43 -24.48 17.12
C THR A 20 -54.26 -24.03 15.66
N PHE A 21 -53.07 -23.82 15.08
CA PHE A 21 -51.69 -24.20 15.38
C PHE A 21 -50.74 -23.03 15.09
N GLY A 22 -49.77 -22.81 15.98
CA GLY A 22 -48.57 -22.06 15.65
C GLY A 22 -47.72 -22.83 14.65
N VAL A 23 -47.94 -22.57 13.36
CA VAL A 23 -46.88 -22.68 12.36
C VAL A 23 -46.37 -21.27 12.15
N GLY A 24 -45.45 -20.87 13.05
CA GLY A 24 -44.52 -19.81 12.68
C GLY A 24 -43.94 -20.19 11.33
N CYS A 25 -43.99 -19.27 10.38
CA CYS A 25 -43.24 -19.38 9.15
C CYS A 25 -41.76 -19.45 9.57
N ARG A 26 -41.25 -20.65 9.86
CA ARG A 26 -39.82 -20.90 10.02
C ARG A 26 -39.30 -20.71 8.62
N GLY A 27 -38.99 -19.46 8.27
CA GLY A 27 -38.35 -19.11 7.03
C GLY A 27 -37.25 -20.13 6.81
N PHE A 28 -37.35 -20.85 5.71
CA PHE A 28 -36.34 -21.81 5.31
C PHE A 28 -35.10 -20.96 5.02
N PHE A 29 -34.23 -20.81 6.02
CA PHE A 29 -32.95 -20.12 5.87
C PHE A 29 -32.07 -21.01 5.01
N VAL A 30 -32.28 -20.97 3.70
CA VAL A 30 -31.25 -21.41 2.75
C VAL A 30 -30.04 -20.54 3.00
N ASN A 31 -28.89 -21.16 3.24
CA ASN A 31 -27.65 -20.41 3.15
C ASN A 31 -27.48 -20.04 1.68
N PRO A 32 -27.33 -18.74 1.37
CA PRO A 32 -27.21 -18.30 0.00
C PRO A 32 -25.97 -18.93 -0.62
N THR A 33 -26.07 -19.31 -1.89
CA THR A 33 -24.98 -20.01 -2.58
C THR A 33 -24.06 -19.01 -3.25
N LEU A 34 -22.74 -19.26 -3.18
CA LEU A 34 -21.75 -18.37 -3.78
C LEU A 34 -21.79 -18.50 -5.30
N THR A 35 -21.97 -17.38 -5.99
CA THR A 35 -22.11 -17.35 -7.45
C THR A 35 -20.84 -16.85 -8.13
N THR A 36 -20.25 -15.76 -7.63
CA THR A 36 -19.04 -15.17 -8.21
C THR A 36 -18.08 -14.67 -7.14
N ILE A 37 -16.79 -14.56 -7.49
CA ILE A 37 -15.77 -13.91 -6.66
C ILE A 37 -15.18 -12.76 -7.46
N THR A 38 -15.13 -11.58 -6.84
CA THR A 38 -14.39 -10.42 -7.35
C THR A 38 -13.14 -10.22 -6.50
N VAL A 39 -11.99 -10.21 -7.15
CA VAL A 39 -10.70 -9.96 -6.50
C VAL A 39 -10.37 -8.48 -6.63
N GLY A 40 -10.20 -7.81 -5.49
CA GLY A 40 -9.81 -6.41 -5.40
C GLY A 40 -8.39 -6.26 -4.87
N PRO A 41 -7.64 -5.23 -5.30
CA PRO A 41 -7.99 -4.24 -6.33
C PRO A 41 -8.09 -4.84 -7.75
N ALA A 42 -8.75 -4.12 -8.69
CA ALA A 42 -8.97 -4.61 -10.07
C ALA A 42 -7.73 -4.49 -10.98
N THR A 43 -6.82 -3.55 -10.68
CA THR A 43 -5.54 -3.37 -11.38
C THR A 43 -4.43 -3.00 -10.38
N PRO A 44 -4.09 -3.90 -9.45
CA PRO A 44 -3.07 -3.66 -8.44
C PRO A 44 -1.68 -3.51 -9.08
N SER A 45 -0.92 -2.53 -8.60
CA SER A 45 0.50 -2.37 -8.90
C SER A 45 1.28 -2.48 -7.58
N VAL A 46 2.34 -3.29 -7.58
CA VAL A 46 3.20 -3.50 -6.43
C VAL A 46 4.66 -3.32 -6.85
N GLN A 47 5.45 -2.66 -6.02
CA GLN A 47 6.89 -2.57 -6.26
C GLN A 47 7.57 -3.88 -5.87
N GLN A 48 8.67 -4.21 -6.55
CA GLN A 48 9.54 -5.31 -6.14
C GLN A 48 9.94 -5.17 -4.65
N GLY A 49 9.81 -6.26 -3.89
CA GLY A 49 10.07 -6.30 -2.45
C GLY A 49 8.97 -5.73 -1.55
N SER A 50 7.95 -5.08 -2.11
CA SER A 50 6.80 -4.57 -1.36
C SER A 50 5.64 -5.57 -1.34
N THR A 51 4.72 -5.36 -0.40
CA THR A 51 3.53 -6.20 -0.22
C THR A 51 2.23 -5.42 -0.44
N LEU A 52 1.19 -6.10 -0.94
CA LEU A 52 -0.16 -5.57 -1.10
C LEU A 52 -1.19 -6.58 -0.62
N GLN A 53 -2.14 -6.14 0.21
CA GLN A 53 -3.26 -6.98 0.63
C GLN A 53 -4.34 -7.03 -0.45
N MET A 54 -4.72 -8.24 -0.85
CA MET A 54 -5.83 -8.50 -1.75
C MET A 54 -7.09 -8.86 -0.97
N THR A 55 -8.25 -8.52 -1.54
CA THR A 55 -9.55 -8.85 -0.95
C THR A 55 -10.36 -9.66 -1.93
N ALA A 56 -10.92 -10.78 -1.48
CA ALA A 56 -11.88 -11.57 -2.26
C ALA A 56 -13.30 -11.26 -1.77
N THR A 57 -14.13 -10.69 -2.64
CA THR A 57 -15.54 -10.39 -2.35
C THR A 57 -16.43 -11.37 -3.12
N GLY A 58 -17.14 -12.22 -2.41
CA GLY A 58 -18.13 -13.12 -2.97
C GLY A 58 -19.46 -12.43 -3.23
N THR A 59 -20.11 -12.70 -4.35
CA THR A 59 -21.51 -12.35 -4.63
C THR A 59 -22.34 -13.62 -4.64
N PHE A 60 -23.44 -13.63 -3.88
CA PHE A 60 -24.31 -14.79 -3.73
C PHE A 60 -25.55 -14.70 -4.61
N ASP A 61 -26.28 -15.81 -4.75
CA ASP A 61 -27.53 -15.93 -5.51
C ASP A 61 -28.66 -15.00 -5.03
N ASP A 62 -28.70 -14.67 -3.74
CA ASP A 62 -29.60 -13.67 -3.15
C ASP A 62 -29.17 -12.21 -3.45
N GLY A 63 -28.08 -12.02 -4.19
CA GLY A 63 -27.51 -10.72 -4.54
C GLY A 63 -26.67 -10.09 -3.42
N SER A 64 -26.58 -10.72 -2.25
CA SER A 64 -25.72 -10.24 -1.16
C SER A 64 -24.24 -10.34 -1.53
N LYS A 65 -23.41 -9.49 -0.91
CA LYS A 65 -21.95 -9.49 -1.09
C LYS A 65 -21.27 -9.65 0.25
N LYS A 66 -20.25 -10.51 0.31
CA LYS A 66 -19.47 -10.74 1.54
C LYS A 66 -17.98 -10.89 1.22
N THR A 67 -17.15 -10.25 2.02
CA THR A 67 -15.71 -10.53 2.01
C THR A 67 -15.44 -11.94 2.53
N LEU A 68 -14.69 -12.72 1.75
CA LEU A 68 -14.34 -14.10 2.07
C LEU A 68 -13.01 -14.11 2.84
N THR A 69 -13.03 -14.46 4.13
CA THR A 69 -11.85 -14.37 5.02
C THR A 69 -11.30 -15.71 5.48
N GLY A 70 -12.02 -16.82 5.30
CA GLY A 70 -11.64 -18.13 5.89
C GLY A 70 -11.69 -19.34 4.97
N ASN A 71 -12.15 -19.19 3.72
CA ASN A 71 -12.33 -20.30 2.77
C ASN A 71 -11.82 -19.93 1.36
N VAL A 72 -10.76 -19.13 1.28
CA VAL A 72 -10.20 -18.70 0.01
C VAL A 72 -8.81 -19.31 -0.15
N THR A 73 -8.65 -20.11 -1.19
CA THR A 73 -7.34 -20.54 -1.67
C THR A 73 -6.82 -19.51 -2.67
N TRP A 74 -5.69 -18.90 -2.36
CA TRP A 74 -5.01 -17.96 -3.24
C TRP A 74 -3.93 -18.66 -4.04
N SER A 75 -3.83 -18.32 -5.32
CA SER A 75 -2.75 -18.78 -6.20
C SER A 75 -2.26 -17.66 -7.11
N THR A 76 -1.05 -17.83 -7.62
CA THR A 76 -0.39 -16.94 -8.59
C THR A 76 -0.05 -17.72 -9.85
N SER A 77 -0.14 -17.09 -11.01
CA SER A 77 0.30 -17.68 -12.28
C SER A 77 1.82 -17.78 -12.39
N ASP A 78 2.55 -16.93 -11.68
CA ASP A 78 4.02 -16.87 -11.74
C ASP A 78 4.62 -16.43 -10.40
N VAL A 79 5.22 -17.39 -9.69
CA VAL A 79 5.90 -17.17 -8.40
C VAL A 79 7.23 -16.42 -8.55
N ALA A 80 7.84 -16.41 -9.74
CA ALA A 80 9.06 -15.65 -9.98
C ALA A 80 8.76 -14.15 -10.10
N THR A 81 7.57 -13.80 -10.57
CA THR A 81 7.09 -12.41 -10.65
C THR A 81 6.44 -11.96 -9.34
N ALA A 82 5.47 -12.71 -8.81
CA ALA A 82 4.78 -12.35 -7.56
C ALA A 82 4.31 -13.57 -6.78
N THR A 83 4.52 -13.58 -5.46
CA THR A 83 4.00 -14.61 -4.54
C THR A 83 2.77 -14.11 -3.81
N VAL A 84 1.83 -15.00 -3.46
CA VAL A 84 0.65 -14.67 -2.66
C VAL A 84 0.55 -15.59 -1.44
N SER A 85 0.29 -15.03 -0.26
CA SER A 85 0.07 -15.79 0.97
C SER A 85 -1.33 -16.40 1.02
N SER A 86 -1.55 -17.34 1.94
CA SER A 86 -2.88 -17.90 2.23
C SER A 86 -3.88 -16.85 2.74
N SER A 87 -3.41 -15.73 3.29
CA SER A 87 -4.22 -14.58 3.71
C SER A 87 -4.48 -13.57 2.59
N GLY A 88 -4.00 -13.81 1.37
CA GLY A 88 -4.17 -12.91 0.22
C GLY A 88 -3.19 -11.74 0.20
N VAL A 89 -2.05 -11.83 0.90
CA VAL A 89 -0.98 -10.82 0.81
C VAL A 89 -0.09 -11.15 -0.39
N VAL A 90 -0.07 -10.29 -1.40
CA VAL A 90 0.81 -10.40 -2.57
C VAL A 90 2.14 -9.71 -2.27
N THR A 91 3.25 -10.36 -2.62
CA THR A 91 4.61 -9.81 -2.53
C THR A 91 5.22 -9.78 -3.94
N GLY A 92 5.72 -8.63 -4.37
CA GLY A 92 6.42 -8.51 -5.65
C GLY A 92 7.83 -9.10 -5.57
N VAL A 93 8.16 -10.06 -6.44
CA VAL A 93 9.46 -10.74 -6.47
C VAL A 93 10.35 -10.22 -7.59
N ALA A 94 9.81 -10.11 -8.80
CA ALA A 94 10.52 -9.59 -9.96
C ALA A 94 9.58 -8.76 -10.85
N PRO A 95 10.10 -7.80 -11.63
CA PRO A 95 9.29 -6.98 -12.52
C PRO A 95 8.57 -7.83 -13.57
N GLY A 96 7.29 -7.55 -13.80
CA GLY A 96 6.47 -8.33 -14.72
C GLY A 96 4.98 -8.24 -14.37
N THR A 97 4.19 -9.15 -14.90
CA THR A 97 2.76 -9.27 -14.57
C THR A 97 2.44 -10.69 -14.14
N ALA A 98 1.67 -10.83 -13.07
CA ALA A 98 1.19 -12.12 -12.58
C ALA A 98 -0.33 -12.05 -12.34
N THR A 99 -1.04 -13.12 -12.66
CA THR A 99 -2.47 -13.25 -12.35
C THR A 99 -2.62 -13.89 -10.99
N ILE A 100 -3.34 -13.21 -10.10
CA ILE A 100 -3.69 -13.71 -8.77
C ILE A 100 -5.13 -14.20 -8.80
N THR A 101 -5.32 -15.44 -8.38
CA THR A 101 -6.63 -16.12 -8.37
C THR A 101 -7.04 -16.45 -6.94
N ALA A 102 -8.27 -16.10 -6.58
CA ALA A 102 -8.93 -16.47 -5.34
C ALA A 102 -10.00 -17.52 -5.64
N THR A 103 -9.94 -18.67 -4.97
CA THR A 103 -10.87 -19.78 -5.17
C THR A 103 -11.55 -20.14 -3.85
N SER A 104 -12.88 -20.24 -3.86
CA SER A 104 -13.68 -20.73 -2.73
C SER A 104 -14.65 -21.81 -3.23
N GLY A 105 -14.37 -23.06 -2.88
CA GLY A 105 -15.10 -24.22 -3.43
C GLY A 105 -14.85 -24.35 -4.93
N THR A 106 -15.91 -24.31 -5.73
CA THR A 106 -15.84 -24.40 -7.21
C THR A 106 -15.83 -23.03 -7.89
N VAL A 107 -15.96 -21.94 -7.14
CA VAL A 107 -16.02 -20.57 -7.67
C VAL A 107 -14.65 -19.93 -7.54
N SER A 108 -14.17 -19.31 -8.63
CA SER A 108 -12.92 -18.58 -8.67
C SER A 108 -13.10 -17.17 -9.23
N GLY A 109 -12.29 -16.24 -8.76
CA GLY A 109 -12.12 -14.91 -9.35
C GLY A 109 -10.64 -14.59 -9.47
N SER A 110 -10.26 -13.76 -10.43
CA SER A 110 -8.85 -13.41 -10.67
C SER A 110 -8.67 -11.94 -10.99
N THR A 111 -7.46 -11.45 -10.75
CA THR A 111 -7.02 -10.10 -11.12
C THR A 111 -5.55 -10.15 -11.54
N THR A 112 -5.13 -9.22 -12.39
CA THR A 112 -3.73 -9.13 -12.84
C THR A 112 -3.00 -8.09 -11.99
N VAL A 113 -1.92 -8.52 -11.34
CA VAL A 113 -0.99 -7.67 -10.61
C VAL A 113 0.19 -7.35 -11.51
N THR A 114 0.54 -6.06 -11.57
CA THR A 114 1.77 -5.60 -12.20
C THR A 114 2.83 -5.36 -11.13
N VAL A 115 3.98 -6.01 -11.28
CA VAL A 115 5.16 -5.79 -10.44
C VAL A 115 6.09 -4.83 -11.15
N THR A 116 6.38 -3.69 -10.53
CA THR A 116 7.28 -2.67 -11.08
C THR A 116 8.62 -2.64 -10.36
N VAL A 117 9.66 -2.20 -11.06
CA VAL A 117 10.95 -1.89 -10.43
C VAL A 117 10.77 -0.65 -9.56
N ALA A 118 11.29 -0.69 -8.34
CA ALA A 118 11.45 0.49 -7.50
C ALA A 118 12.52 1.41 -8.11
N ASN A 119 12.11 2.34 -8.98
CA ASN A 119 13.03 3.30 -9.58
C ASN A 119 13.24 4.48 -8.63
N LEU A 120 14.50 4.76 -8.29
CA LEU A 120 14.87 5.96 -7.54
C LEU A 120 14.68 7.20 -8.42
N VAL A 121 13.91 8.17 -7.95
CA VAL A 121 13.58 9.41 -8.69
C VAL A 121 14.45 10.58 -8.24
N SER A 122 14.69 10.69 -6.93
CA SER A 122 15.49 11.78 -6.36
C SER A 122 16.13 11.37 -5.04
N ILE A 123 17.13 12.13 -4.61
CA ILE A 123 17.77 11.99 -3.31
C ILE A 123 17.78 13.36 -2.64
N ALA A 124 17.39 13.40 -1.36
CA ALA A 124 17.47 14.58 -0.52
C ALA A 124 18.50 14.35 0.59
N VAL A 125 19.42 15.30 0.77
CA VAL A 125 20.40 15.31 1.86
C VAL A 125 19.93 16.26 2.94
N THR A 126 19.90 15.79 4.19
CA THR A 126 19.48 16.56 5.37
C THR A 126 20.57 16.50 6.44
N PRO A 127 20.87 17.59 7.18
CA PRO A 127 20.29 18.93 7.07
C PRO A 127 20.77 19.71 5.85
N THR A 128 19.96 20.64 5.31
CA THR A 128 20.29 21.37 4.07
C THR A 128 21.32 22.49 4.27
N ASN A 129 21.32 23.18 5.41
CA ASN A 129 22.20 24.33 5.67
C ASN A 129 22.79 24.35 7.10
N PRO A 130 23.43 23.26 7.56
CA PRO A 130 24.08 23.25 8.87
C PRO A 130 25.28 24.21 8.91
N SER A 131 25.55 24.73 10.11
CA SER A 131 26.72 25.55 10.40
C SER A 131 27.41 25.03 11.65
N ILE A 132 28.68 24.66 11.54
CA ILE A 132 29.48 24.08 12.62
C ILE A 132 30.82 24.82 12.78
N LYS A 133 31.49 24.63 13.92
CA LYS A 133 32.86 25.13 14.13
C LYS A 133 33.89 24.13 13.61
N GLN A 134 35.10 24.60 13.32
CA GLN A 134 36.23 23.72 13.02
C GLN A 134 36.40 22.64 14.09
N GLY A 135 36.76 21.43 13.66
CA GLY A 135 36.90 20.26 14.52
C GLY A 135 35.58 19.61 14.98
N ALA A 136 34.43 20.25 14.77
CA ALA A 136 33.13 19.64 15.04
C ALA A 136 32.68 18.73 13.90
N THR A 137 31.70 17.87 14.19
CA THR A 137 31.12 16.94 13.22
C THR A 137 29.63 17.23 12.99
N GLN A 138 29.14 16.91 11.80
CA GLN A 138 27.72 16.97 11.44
C GLN A 138 27.32 15.68 10.73
N GLN A 139 26.32 14.98 11.26
CA GLN A 139 25.73 13.84 10.58
C GLN A 139 24.76 14.31 9.50
N PHE A 140 24.92 13.80 8.29
CA PHE A 140 23.97 13.94 7.20
C PHE A 140 23.23 12.62 6.97
N THR A 141 21.99 12.71 6.53
CA THR A 141 21.19 11.59 6.05
C THR A 141 20.83 11.80 4.59
N ALA A 142 20.80 10.71 3.82
CA ALA A 142 20.41 10.72 2.41
C ALA A 142 19.13 9.90 2.24
N ILE A 143 18.02 10.56 1.95
CA ILE A 143 16.72 9.89 1.74
C ILE A 143 16.39 9.91 0.25
N GLY A 144 16.27 8.73 -0.33
CA GLY A 144 15.82 8.51 -1.70
C GLY A 144 14.30 8.50 -1.80
N THR A 145 13.74 9.16 -2.81
CA THR A 145 12.30 9.05 -3.16
C THR A 145 12.14 8.10 -4.34
N ILE A 146 11.28 7.10 -4.18
CA ILE A 146 11.01 6.06 -5.19
C ILE A 146 9.77 6.45 -5.99
N GLN A 147 9.76 6.11 -7.27
CA GLN A 147 8.61 6.26 -8.16
C GLN A 147 7.38 5.55 -7.59
N GLY A 148 6.37 6.30 -7.16
CA GLY A 148 5.17 5.76 -6.49
C GLY A 148 5.00 6.20 -5.03
N GLY A 149 5.91 7.05 -4.52
CA GLY A 149 5.71 7.77 -3.25
C GLY A 149 6.35 7.12 -2.02
N GLY A 150 7.08 6.02 -2.18
CA GLY A 150 7.91 5.43 -1.13
C GLY A 150 9.23 6.19 -0.93
N THR A 151 9.85 6.00 0.24
CA THR A 151 11.20 6.49 0.51
C THR A 151 12.11 5.35 0.93
N VAL A 152 13.41 5.51 0.70
CA VAL A 152 14.47 4.58 1.12
C VAL A 152 15.60 5.37 1.74
N ASP A 153 16.10 4.90 2.89
CA ASP A 153 17.30 5.46 3.50
C ASP A 153 18.53 4.94 2.75
N LEU A 154 19.30 5.86 2.18
CA LEU A 154 20.50 5.60 1.41
C LEU A 154 21.76 6.04 2.16
N THR A 155 21.66 6.46 3.42
CA THR A 155 22.75 7.10 4.18
C THR A 155 24.05 6.27 4.19
N THR A 156 23.94 4.95 4.26
CA THR A 156 25.10 4.03 4.31
C THR A 156 25.41 3.36 2.97
N SER A 157 24.56 3.50 1.97
CA SER A 157 24.73 2.89 0.63
C SER A 157 25.05 3.89 -0.46
N ALA A 158 24.83 5.18 -0.22
CA ALA A 158 25.16 6.24 -1.16
C ALA A 158 26.66 6.56 -1.16
N THR A 159 27.16 7.04 -2.29
CA THR A 159 28.49 7.64 -2.37
C THR A 159 28.40 9.11 -1.99
N TRP A 160 29.06 9.47 -0.88
CA TRP A 160 29.11 10.84 -0.38
C TRP A 160 30.25 11.65 -1.00
N ASN A 161 30.01 12.93 -1.23
CA ASN A 161 30.99 13.86 -1.77
C ASN A 161 30.94 15.20 -1.01
N SER A 162 32.11 15.78 -0.77
CA SER A 162 32.28 17.16 -0.31
C SER A 162 33.00 17.94 -1.41
N SER A 163 32.38 19.01 -1.92
CA SER A 163 32.97 19.81 -2.99
C SER A 163 34.24 20.57 -2.57
N ASN A 164 34.41 20.80 -1.26
CA ASN A 164 35.61 21.39 -0.69
C ASN A 164 36.07 20.59 0.55
N PRO A 165 36.90 19.54 0.35
CA PRO A 165 37.45 18.73 1.43
C PRO A 165 38.35 19.50 2.41
N THR A 166 38.86 20.67 2.01
CA THR A 166 39.67 21.53 2.91
C THR A 166 38.83 22.31 3.92
N ALA A 167 37.52 22.47 3.67
CA ALA A 167 36.58 23.02 4.64
C ALA A 167 36.00 21.91 5.51
N ALA A 168 35.52 20.82 4.90
CA ALA A 168 35.06 19.64 5.63
C ALA A 168 35.16 18.37 4.76
N THR A 169 35.54 17.26 5.37
CA THR A 169 35.49 15.92 4.75
C THR A 169 34.20 15.22 5.15
N ILE A 170 33.73 14.25 4.38
CA ILE A 170 32.57 13.42 4.72
C ILE A 170 32.90 11.94 4.49
N ASP A 171 32.47 11.07 5.40
CA ASP A 171 32.70 9.63 5.30
C ASP A 171 31.56 8.88 4.58
N ALA A 172 31.72 7.57 4.40
CA ALA A 172 30.72 6.72 3.74
C ALA A 172 29.41 6.55 4.55
N ASN A 173 29.40 6.93 5.83
CA ASN A 173 28.22 6.89 6.69
C ASN A 173 27.51 8.26 6.75
N GLY A 174 27.95 9.24 5.96
CA GLY A 174 27.39 10.60 5.96
C GLY A 174 27.86 11.48 7.11
N LEU A 175 28.89 11.10 7.86
CA LEU A 175 29.44 11.92 8.94
C LEU A 175 30.45 12.92 8.36
N ALA A 176 30.09 14.20 8.35
CA ALA A 176 30.97 15.28 7.95
C ALA A 176 31.83 15.75 9.14
N THR A 177 33.11 15.96 8.92
CA THR A 177 34.07 16.49 9.90
C THR A 177 34.64 17.81 9.38
N ALA A 178 34.42 18.89 10.13
CA ALA A 178 34.97 20.20 9.81
C ALA A 178 36.49 20.23 10.02
N GLN A 179 37.21 20.66 8.99
CA GLN A 179 38.64 20.84 9.04
C GLN A 179 39.00 22.16 9.73
N SER A 180 40.28 22.33 10.07
CA SER A 180 40.79 23.59 10.62
C SER A 180 40.75 24.68 9.57
N VAL A 181 40.03 25.77 9.84
CA VAL A 181 39.85 26.90 8.93
C VAL A 181 40.14 28.21 9.66
N THR A 182 40.76 29.17 8.96
CA THR A 182 41.05 30.50 9.50
C THR A 182 40.00 31.54 9.11
N VAL A 183 39.15 31.22 8.15
CA VAL A 183 38.02 32.02 7.67
C VAL A 183 36.81 31.11 7.49
N THR A 184 35.60 31.67 7.55
CA THR A 184 34.39 30.90 7.26
C THR A 184 34.44 30.37 5.83
N GLN A 185 34.28 29.05 5.68
CA GLN A 185 34.25 28.37 4.39
C GLN A 185 32.95 27.58 4.24
N THR A 186 32.57 27.30 3.01
CA THR A 186 31.42 26.46 2.69
C THR A 186 31.85 25.25 1.85
N THR A 187 31.12 24.15 2.00
CA THR A 187 31.21 22.98 1.12
C THR A 187 29.83 22.45 0.80
N ASN A 188 29.65 21.97 -0.44
CA ASN A 188 28.44 21.29 -0.85
C ASN A 188 28.61 19.80 -0.59
N ILE A 189 27.72 19.28 0.26
CA ILE A 189 27.58 17.87 0.55
C ILE A 189 26.53 17.28 -0.39
N THR A 190 26.93 16.27 -1.16
CA THR A 190 26.04 15.53 -2.06
C THR A 190 26.14 14.02 -1.80
N ALA A 191 25.04 13.32 -2.03
CA ALA A 191 24.96 11.87 -2.00
C ALA A 191 24.54 11.36 -3.39
N THR A 192 25.21 10.32 -3.88
CA THR A 192 24.96 9.73 -5.20
C THR A 192 24.57 8.26 -5.07
N SER A 193 23.52 7.84 -5.76
CA SER A 193 23.12 6.43 -5.89
C SER A 193 22.79 6.11 -7.35
N GLY A 194 23.53 5.18 -7.94
CA GLY A 194 23.48 4.92 -9.38
C GLY A 194 23.82 6.19 -10.18
N SER A 195 22.92 6.62 -11.07
CA SER A 195 23.06 7.85 -11.85
C SER A 195 22.39 9.08 -11.21
N ILE A 196 21.75 8.92 -10.06
CA ILE A 196 21.03 10.01 -9.38
C ILE A 196 21.94 10.66 -8.35
N VAL A 197 22.13 11.98 -8.48
CA VAL A 197 22.85 12.82 -7.52
C VAL A 197 21.82 13.65 -6.74
N SER A 198 22.00 13.74 -5.43
CA SER A 198 21.13 14.54 -4.57
C SER A 198 21.23 16.04 -4.87
N THR A 199 20.22 16.79 -4.43
CA THR A 199 20.39 18.23 -4.23
C THR A 199 21.51 18.46 -3.20
N ALA A 200 22.35 19.46 -3.44
CA ALA A 200 23.45 19.81 -2.53
C ALA A 200 22.92 20.40 -1.22
N ALA A 201 23.42 19.88 -0.10
CA ALA A 201 23.32 20.53 1.20
C ALA A 201 24.59 21.37 1.43
N VAL A 202 24.43 22.63 1.85
CA VAL A 202 25.55 23.54 2.08
C VAL A 202 25.96 23.49 3.54
N LEU A 203 27.14 22.95 3.82
CA LEU A 203 27.76 22.99 5.14
C LEU A 203 28.62 24.25 5.26
N THR A 204 28.35 25.06 6.28
CA THR A 204 29.19 26.21 6.64
C THR A 204 30.11 25.84 7.81
N VAL A 205 31.41 26.06 7.64
CA VAL A 205 32.43 25.83 8.66
C VAL A 205 32.98 27.17 9.11
N ASN A 206 32.84 27.47 10.39
CA ASN A 206 33.38 28.67 11.01
C ASN A 206 34.69 28.36 11.77
N PRO A 207 35.60 29.34 11.90
CA PRO A 207 36.78 29.24 12.75
C PRO A 207 36.44 28.95 14.23
#